data_AF-A0A4Y3PGA6-F1
#
_entry.id   AF-A0A4Y3PGA6-F1
#
_cell.length_a   1.000
_cell.length_b   1.000
_cell.length_c   1.000
_cell.angle_alpha   90.00
_cell.angle_beta   90.00
_cell.angle_gamma   90.00
#
_symmetry.space_group_name_H-M   'P 1'
#
loop_
_entity.id
_entity.type
_entity.pdbx_description
1 polymer ?
#
loop_
_entity_poly.entity_id
_entity_poly.type
_entity_poly.pdbx_seq_one_letter_code
_entity_poly.pdbx_strand_id
1 'polypeptide(L)'
;MSRQDVSSQQQTFSLWQQTSLITSTLIGVGVLTLPRTTSAILYEAGWMSPLFGSIVAFVSVWMIAKLSQHFPGMTFIEYSTIVWGAKKNSRMGKWLSLPWIILYLGFMYLSTAIVSRIFGEVVVTSVLLDTPLEVIIITMFLLAFILSLHDLEVVARINELLLPMILFPLLFIAFASFQKAEWNNLLPLFRASGSSLIKGAYEAIYSFSGYEIMLIFFAYAHENQSKVRAGFYGIAMGMFVYTLIVVAGIVVFGYEELQRVAWPTLELVKTTQVPGLILERLESAFLAVWVTAVFTTVANAYYAVVYGLRQLFNRGLGFQRLISAIMFIPLYYIALWPQNIVEMFRASSYLGIYSLILNLGIPALYLTMLFFRGVGRKQKERNADG
;
A
#
# COMPACT_ATOMS: atom_id res chain seq x y z
N MET A 1 35.77 16.42 -20.60
CA MET A 1 35.05 15.30 -19.95
C MET A 1 33.77 15.86 -19.37
N SER A 2 32.66 15.67 -20.08
CA SER A 2 31.35 16.27 -19.80
C SER A 2 30.63 15.50 -18.69
N ARG A 3 29.76 16.20 -17.96
CA ARG A 3 28.91 15.71 -16.84
C ARG A 3 27.96 14.54 -17.17
N GLN A 4 28.13 13.84 -18.29
CA GLN A 4 27.28 12.71 -18.72
C GLN A 4 27.84 11.33 -18.35
N ASP A 5 29.13 11.21 -17.98
CA ASP A 5 29.75 9.89 -17.77
C ASP A 5 29.72 9.38 -16.31
N VAL A 6 29.12 10.13 -15.37
CA VAL A 6 29.02 9.75 -13.95
C VAL A 6 27.61 9.29 -13.55
N SER A 7 26.64 9.23 -14.48
CA SER A 7 25.23 8.92 -14.18
C SER A 7 24.72 7.55 -14.66
N SER A 8 25.59 6.60 -15.02
CA SER A 8 25.17 5.36 -15.70
C SER A 8 25.36 4.05 -14.92
N GLN A 9 25.45 4.09 -13.58
CA GLN A 9 24.93 2.96 -12.80
C GLN A 9 23.44 3.21 -12.59
N GLN A 10 22.61 2.79 -13.53
CA GLN A 10 21.16 2.73 -13.32
C GLN A 10 20.92 1.89 -12.07
N GLN A 11 20.41 2.51 -11.00
CA GLN A 11 19.97 1.81 -9.80
C GLN A 11 18.89 0.83 -10.25
N THR A 12 19.21 -0.47 -10.21
CA THR A 12 18.32 -1.55 -10.62
C THR A 12 17.90 -2.35 -9.41
N PHE A 13 16.59 -2.51 -9.23
CA PHE A 13 16.03 -3.31 -8.14
C PHE A 13 15.81 -4.74 -8.56
N SER A 14 16.16 -5.63 -7.64
CA SER A 14 15.91 -7.05 -7.79
C SER A 14 14.39 -7.34 -7.76
N LEU A 15 14.02 -8.53 -8.23
CA LEU A 15 12.65 -9.03 -8.13
C LEU A 15 12.17 -9.04 -6.67
N TRP A 16 13.05 -9.44 -5.74
CA TRP A 16 12.73 -9.52 -4.32
C TRP A 16 12.53 -8.14 -3.70
N GLN A 17 13.36 -7.16 -4.03
CA GLN A 17 13.19 -5.77 -3.55
C GLN A 17 11.87 -5.13 -4.00
N GLN A 18 11.43 -5.41 -5.22
CA GLN A 18 10.14 -4.92 -5.70
C GLN A 18 8.99 -5.65 -5.01
N THR A 19 9.12 -6.97 -4.83
CA THR A 19 8.13 -7.78 -4.12
C THR A 19 7.99 -7.31 -2.67
N SER A 20 9.11 -7.13 -1.96
CA SER A 20 9.13 -6.69 -0.57
C SER A 20 8.56 -5.30 -0.39
N LEU A 21 8.85 -4.39 -1.31
CA LEU A 21 8.30 -3.05 -1.31
C LEU A 21 6.76 -3.07 -1.47
N ILE A 22 6.24 -3.86 -2.41
CA ILE A 22 4.78 -4.00 -2.58
C ILE A 22 4.17 -4.59 -1.32
N THR A 23 4.66 -5.75 -0.86
CA THR A 23 4.08 -6.46 0.28
C THR A 23 4.13 -5.62 1.56
N SER A 24 5.24 -4.94 1.86
CA SER A 24 5.39 -4.12 3.07
C SER A 24 4.60 -2.81 2.99
N THR A 25 4.30 -2.31 1.78
CA THR A 25 3.38 -1.17 1.64
C THR A 25 1.93 -1.61 1.85
N LEU A 26 1.60 -2.81 1.37
CA LEU A 26 0.25 -3.37 1.36
C LEU A 26 -0.16 -3.82 2.77
N ILE A 27 0.69 -4.58 3.46
CA ILE A 27 0.46 -5.04 4.84
C ILE A 27 0.69 -3.86 5.81
N GLY A 28 -0.37 -3.10 6.04
CA GLY A 28 -0.38 -1.99 7.00
C GLY A 28 -1.51 -2.13 8.01
N VAL A 29 -2.38 -1.12 8.06
CA VAL A 29 -3.45 -1.06 9.06
C VAL A 29 -4.66 -1.93 8.71
N GLY A 30 -4.87 -2.23 7.41
CA GLY A 30 -5.95 -3.10 6.95
C GLY A 30 -5.91 -4.50 7.59
N VAL A 31 -4.72 -4.98 7.93
CA VAL A 31 -4.53 -6.29 8.59
C VAL A 31 -5.28 -6.40 9.92
N LEU A 32 -5.50 -5.29 10.63
CA LEU A 32 -6.18 -5.29 11.93
C LEU A 32 -7.70 -5.25 11.82
N THR A 33 -8.25 -4.70 10.74
CA THR A 33 -9.69 -4.41 10.58
C THR A 33 -10.38 -5.35 9.60
N LEU A 34 -9.64 -6.00 8.70
CA LEU A 34 -10.18 -6.87 7.65
C LEU A 34 -11.15 -7.95 8.14
N PRO A 35 -10.88 -8.69 9.24
CA PRO A 35 -11.83 -9.70 9.71
C PRO A 35 -13.21 -9.09 10.05
N ARG A 36 -13.23 -7.89 10.63
CA ARG A 36 -14.47 -7.17 10.96
C ARG A 36 -15.20 -6.74 9.70
N THR A 37 -14.54 -6.02 8.81
CA THR A 37 -15.20 -5.37 7.66
C THR A 37 -15.74 -6.40 6.67
N THR A 38 -15.02 -7.50 6.47
CA THR A 38 -15.42 -8.56 5.55
C THR A 38 -16.54 -9.43 6.11
N SER A 39 -16.46 -9.81 7.39
CA SER A 39 -17.54 -10.57 8.07
C SER A 39 -18.79 -9.73 8.33
N ALA A 40 -18.70 -8.40 8.35
CA ALA A 40 -19.88 -7.52 8.41
C ALA A 40 -20.79 -7.66 7.18
N ILE A 41 -20.23 -8.03 6.02
CA ILE A 41 -20.97 -8.13 4.75
C ILE A 41 -21.22 -9.59 4.37
N LEU A 42 -20.24 -10.45 4.57
CA LEU A 42 -20.25 -11.84 4.12
C LEU A 42 -20.46 -12.86 5.25
N TYR A 43 -20.59 -12.40 6.49
CA TYR A 43 -20.77 -13.26 7.65
C TYR A 43 -19.63 -14.31 7.75
N GLU A 44 -19.96 -15.60 7.75
CA GLU A 44 -19.02 -16.73 7.80
C GLU A 44 -18.15 -16.84 6.53
N ALA A 45 -18.65 -16.32 5.39
CA ALA A 45 -17.95 -16.29 4.11
C ALA A 45 -16.98 -15.09 3.95
N GLY A 46 -16.69 -14.36 5.04
CA GLY A 46 -15.77 -13.21 5.05
C GLY A 46 -14.39 -13.52 4.46
N TRP A 47 -13.88 -14.74 4.66
CA TRP A 47 -12.60 -15.20 4.13
C TRP A 47 -12.47 -15.13 2.60
N MET A 48 -13.59 -15.14 1.88
CA MET A 48 -13.60 -15.01 0.42
C MET A 48 -13.27 -13.57 -0.02
N SER A 49 -13.58 -12.57 0.81
CA SER A 49 -13.42 -11.17 0.43
C SER A 49 -11.98 -10.81 0.03
N PRO A 50 -10.92 -11.17 0.79
CA PRO A 50 -9.56 -10.90 0.35
C PRO A 50 -9.18 -11.58 -0.97
N LEU A 51 -9.71 -12.78 -1.24
CA LEU A 51 -9.46 -13.48 -2.51
C LEU A 51 -10.06 -12.72 -3.69
N PHE A 52 -11.33 -12.33 -3.61
CA PHE A 52 -11.98 -11.59 -4.70
C PHE A 52 -11.49 -10.13 -4.80
N GLY A 53 -11.22 -9.48 -3.66
CA GLY A 53 -10.67 -8.13 -3.61
C GLY A 53 -9.28 -8.04 -4.27
N SER A 54 -8.45 -9.07 -4.11
CA SER A 54 -7.12 -9.12 -4.72
C SER A 54 -7.13 -9.23 -6.26
N ILE A 55 -8.24 -9.71 -6.87
CA ILE A 55 -8.36 -9.78 -8.33
C ILE A 55 -8.21 -8.40 -8.95
N VAL A 56 -8.85 -7.39 -8.34
CA VAL A 56 -8.72 -5.99 -8.77
C VAL A 56 -7.27 -5.53 -8.67
N ALA A 57 -6.60 -5.86 -7.56
CA ALA A 57 -5.20 -5.51 -7.37
C ALA A 57 -4.29 -6.16 -8.43
N PHE A 58 -4.50 -7.44 -8.76
CA PHE A 58 -3.73 -8.12 -9.82
C PHE A 58 -3.95 -7.50 -11.20
N VAL A 59 -5.19 -7.18 -11.54
CA VAL A 59 -5.51 -6.52 -12.82
C VAL A 59 -4.84 -5.16 -12.88
N SER A 60 -4.94 -4.36 -11.80
CA SER A 60 -4.30 -3.05 -11.71
C SER A 60 -2.78 -3.13 -11.82
N VAL A 61 -2.11 -4.01 -11.07
CA VAL A 61 -0.65 -4.13 -11.11
C VAL A 61 -0.17 -4.64 -12.47
N TRP A 62 -0.94 -5.52 -13.12
CA TRP A 62 -0.64 -5.95 -14.48
C TRP A 62 -0.69 -4.78 -15.47
N MET A 63 -1.70 -3.91 -15.37
CA MET A 63 -1.78 -2.70 -16.20
C MET A 63 -0.61 -1.73 -15.93
N ILE A 64 -0.27 -1.50 -14.65
CA ILE A 64 0.86 -0.65 -14.26
C ILE A 64 2.18 -1.22 -14.80
N ALA A 65 2.39 -2.53 -14.66
CA ALA A 65 3.56 -3.20 -15.20
C ALA A 65 3.62 -3.09 -16.73
N LYS A 66 2.50 -3.27 -17.43
CA LYS A 66 2.42 -3.09 -18.89
C LYS A 66 2.77 -1.67 -19.32
N LEU A 67 2.26 -0.65 -18.62
CA LEU A 67 2.63 0.73 -18.87
C LEU A 67 4.13 0.96 -18.70
N SER A 68 4.69 0.50 -17.59
CA SER A 68 6.12 0.63 -17.32
C SER A 68 7.00 -0.15 -18.31
N GLN A 69 6.51 -1.25 -18.89
CA GLN A 69 7.22 -1.97 -19.96
C GLN A 69 7.26 -1.17 -21.28
N HIS A 70 6.27 -0.31 -21.54
CA HIS A 70 6.30 0.61 -22.69
C HIS A 70 7.22 1.81 -22.49
N PHE A 71 7.52 2.15 -21.23
CA PHE A 71 8.41 3.26 -20.86
C PHE A 71 9.50 2.79 -19.88
N PRO A 72 10.48 1.98 -20.34
CA PRO A 72 11.58 1.54 -19.50
C PRO A 72 12.36 2.72 -18.91
N GLY A 73 12.72 2.64 -17.63
CA GLY A 73 13.49 3.69 -16.95
C GLY A 73 12.71 4.97 -16.61
N MET A 74 11.41 5.05 -16.95
CA MET A 74 10.60 6.25 -16.72
C MET A 74 9.50 5.99 -15.69
N THR A 75 9.31 6.95 -14.79
CA THR A 75 8.19 6.93 -13.84
C THR A 75 6.91 7.42 -14.47
N PHE A 76 5.79 7.21 -13.78
CA PHE A 76 4.49 7.77 -14.14
C PHE A 76 4.52 9.28 -14.40
N ILE A 77 5.30 10.03 -13.63
CA ILE A 77 5.37 11.48 -13.75
C ILE A 77 6.06 11.86 -15.05
N GLU A 78 7.08 11.12 -15.45
CA GLU A 78 7.84 11.36 -16.68
C GLU A 78 7.05 10.89 -17.90
N TYR A 79 6.63 9.62 -17.94
CA TYR A 79 5.94 9.08 -19.11
C TYR A 79 4.55 9.70 -19.31
N SER A 80 3.93 10.24 -18.27
CA SER A 80 2.66 10.93 -18.42
C SER A 80 2.75 12.14 -19.34
N THR A 81 3.80 12.95 -19.21
CA THR A 81 4.02 14.08 -20.11
C THR A 81 4.18 13.63 -21.57
N ILE A 82 4.73 12.43 -21.81
CA ILE A 82 4.94 11.83 -23.13
C ILE A 82 3.62 11.33 -23.73
N VAL A 83 2.83 10.59 -22.95
CA VAL A 83 1.53 10.05 -23.37
C VAL A 83 0.58 11.18 -23.79
N TRP A 84 0.54 12.26 -23.00
CA TRP A 84 -0.34 13.39 -23.25
C TRP A 84 0.19 14.40 -24.26
N GLY A 85 1.51 14.59 -24.36
CA GLY A 85 2.14 15.71 -25.07
C GLY A 85 2.36 15.59 -26.57
N ALA A 86 2.16 14.41 -27.17
CA ALA A 86 2.24 14.15 -28.62
C ALA A 86 3.28 14.99 -29.39
N LYS A 87 4.54 14.53 -29.48
CA LYS A 87 5.72 14.91 -30.32
C LYS A 87 6.01 16.39 -30.72
N LYS A 88 5.06 17.35 -30.70
CA LYS A 88 5.20 18.71 -31.22
C LYS A 88 5.14 19.80 -30.14
N ASN A 89 4.51 19.55 -28.98
CA ASN A 89 4.39 20.55 -27.91
C ASN A 89 4.57 19.95 -26.49
N SER A 90 5.82 19.88 -26.03
CA SER A 90 6.17 19.40 -24.67
C SER A 90 5.43 20.16 -23.54
N ARG A 91 5.12 21.46 -23.75
CA ARG A 91 4.35 22.25 -22.78
C ARG A 91 2.91 21.76 -22.63
N MET A 92 2.25 21.41 -23.73
CA MET A 92 0.86 20.92 -23.70
C MET A 92 0.75 19.57 -22.98
N GLY A 93 1.74 18.68 -23.19
CA GLY A 93 1.82 17.41 -22.47
C GLY A 93 1.89 17.58 -20.96
N LYS A 94 2.72 18.51 -20.47
CA LYS A 94 2.84 18.82 -19.05
C LYS A 94 1.52 19.30 -18.44
N TRP A 95 0.83 20.23 -19.10
CA TRP A 95 -0.45 20.75 -18.63
C TRP A 95 -1.54 19.68 -18.60
N LEU A 96 -1.62 18.81 -19.62
CA LEU A 96 -2.62 17.73 -19.67
C LEU A 96 -2.32 16.57 -18.71
N SER A 97 -1.03 16.30 -18.43
CA SER A 97 -0.64 15.28 -17.44
C SER A 97 -0.86 15.71 -15.99
N LEU A 98 -0.83 17.03 -15.73
CA LEU A 98 -0.76 17.59 -14.39
C LEU A 98 -1.92 17.16 -13.48
N PRO A 99 -3.21 17.16 -13.91
CA PRO A 99 -4.32 16.72 -13.06
C PRO A 99 -4.15 15.27 -12.58
N TRP A 100 -3.67 14.38 -13.45
CA TRP A 100 -3.48 12.96 -13.12
C TRP A 100 -2.32 12.74 -12.15
N ILE A 101 -1.25 13.52 -12.31
CA ILE A 101 -0.11 13.50 -11.39
C ILE A 101 -0.54 14.01 -10.01
N ILE A 102 -1.26 15.15 -9.96
CA ILE A 102 -1.77 15.71 -8.70
C ILE A 102 -2.72 14.73 -8.02
N LEU A 103 -3.59 14.07 -8.79
CA LEU A 103 -4.55 13.11 -8.25
C LEU A 103 -3.85 11.88 -7.63
N TYR A 104 -2.82 11.34 -8.30
CA TYR A 104 -2.00 10.26 -7.76
C TYR A 104 -1.22 10.68 -6.49
N LEU A 105 -0.53 11.83 -6.53
CA LEU A 105 0.25 12.31 -5.39
C LEU A 105 -0.65 12.71 -4.21
N GLY A 106 -1.81 13.31 -4.49
CA GLY A 106 -2.81 13.67 -3.49
C GLY A 106 -3.40 12.45 -2.79
N PHE A 107 -3.65 11.37 -3.55
CA PHE A 107 -4.09 10.11 -2.97
C PHE A 107 -3.03 9.48 -2.07
N MET A 108 -1.78 9.43 -2.51
CA MET A 108 -0.66 8.95 -1.69
C MET A 108 -0.54 9.74 -0.39
N TYR A 109 -0.68 11.06 -0.50
CA TYR A 109 -0.58 11.98 0.63
C TYR A 109 -1.74 11.82 1.63
N LEU A 110 -2.98 11.74 1.13
CA LEU A 110 -4.15 11.53 1.99
C LEU A 110 -4.15 10.14 2.64
N SER A 111 -3.70 9.11 1.91
CA SER A 111 -3.52 7.77 2.45
C SER A 111 -2.49 7.75 3.58
N THR A 112 -1.37 8.46 3.41
CA THR A 112 -0.35 8.63 4.46
C THR A 112 -0.95 9.21 5.74
N ALA A 113 -1.81 10.23 5.62
CA ALA A 113 -2.47 10.87 6.75
C ALA A 113 -3.45 9.93 7.47
N ILE A 114 -4.35 9.28 6.71
CA ILE A 114 -5.38 8.40 7.28
C ILE A 114 -4.77 7.15 7.90
N VAL A 115 -3.79 6.51 7.25
CA VAL A 115 -3.07 5.35 7.81
C VAL A 115 -2.40 5.72 9.12
N SER A 116 -1.77 6.89 9.19
CA SER A 116 -1.11 7.37 10.43
C SER A 116 -2.12 7.72 11.52
N ARG A 117 -3.30 8.23 11.16
CA ARG A 117 -4.38 8.46 12.12
C ARG A 117 -4.90 7.15 12.73
N ILE A 118 -5.17 6.15 11.90
CA ILE A 118 -5.63 4.84 12.39
C ILE A 118 -4.54 4.18 13.25
N PHE A 119 -3.28 4.29 12.84
CA PHE A 119 -2.14 3.86 13.65
C PHE A 119 -2.11 4.48 15.03
N GLY A 120 -2.19 5.81 15.10
CA GLY A 120 -2.21 6.52 16.36
C GLY A 120 -3.35 6.06 17.26
N GLU A 121 -4.56 5.94 16.70
CA GLU A 121 -5.75 5.46 17.41
C GLU A 121 -5.54 4.07 18.01
N VAL A 122 -4.98 3.11 17.24
CA VAL A 122 -4.67 1.76 17.74
C VAL A 122 -3.66 1.82 18.89
N VAL A 123 -2.59 2.60 18.75
CA VAL A 123 -1.51 2.68 19.76
C VAL A 123 -2.00 3.28 21.08
N VAL A 124 -2.71 4.41 21.03
CA VAL A 124 -3.20 5.09 22.25
C VAL A 124 -4.36 4.37 22.92
N THR A 125 -5.07 3.47 22.21
CA THR A 125 -6.14 2.66 22.81
C THR A 125 -5.65 1.29 23.32
N SER A 126 -4.45 0.85 22.92
CA SER A 126 -3.98 -0.52 23.21
C SER A 126 -2.76 -0.59 24.12
N VAL A 127 -1.79 0.34 23.99
CA VAL A 127 -0.50 0.23 24.70
C VAL A 127 -0.07 1.53 25.38
N LEU A 128 -0.20 2.67 24.71
CA LEU A 128 0.27 3.97 25.22
C LEU A 128 -0.92 4.86 25.61
N LEU A 129 -1.69 4.41 26.61
CA LEU A 129 -2.95 5.05 27.02
C LEU A 129 -2.78 6.50 27.51
N ASP A 130 -1.65 6.81 28.13
CA ASP A 130 -1.36 8.14 28.68
C ASP A 130 -0.66 9.07 27.68
N THR A 131 -0.34 8.59 26.48
CA THR A 131 0.36 9.38 25.47
C THR A 131 -0.63 10.08 24.54
N PRO A 132 -0.52 11.41 24.35
CA PRO A 132 -1.37 12.12 23.40
C PRO A 132 -1.20 11.57 21.97
N LEU A 133 -2.31 11.47 21.25
CA LEU A 133 -2.35 10.97 19.88
C LEU A 133 -1.40 11.72 18.95
N GLU A 134 -1.29 13.04 19.16
CA GLU A 134 -0.43 13.95 18.42
C GLU A 134 1.03 13.50 18.44
N VAL A 135 1.52 13.07 19.60
CA VAL A 135 2.91 12.63 19.79
C VAL A 135 3.19 11.36 18.98
N ILE A 136 2.24 10.42 18.96
CA ILE A 136 2.35 9.19 18.19
C ILE A 136 2.40 9.47 16.68
N ILE A 137 1.50 10.33 16.19
CA ILE A 137 1.42 10.69 14.77
C ILE A 137 2.68 11.45 14.33
N ILE A 138 3.14 12.43 15.11
CA ILE A 138 4.37 13.19 14.80
C ILE A 138 5.59 12.26 14.74
N THR A 139 5.68 11.29 15.65
CA THR A 139 6.80 10.34 15.67
C THR A 139 6.81 9.49 14.39
N MET A 140 5.65 8.96 13.98
CA MET A 140 5.53 8.20 12.74
C MET A 140 5.91 9.04 11.51
N PHE A 141 5.45 10.29 11.44
CA PHE A 141 5.82 11.19 10.36
C PHE A 141 7.29 11.57 10.37
N LEU A 142 7.92 11.68 11.54
CA LEU A 142 9.36 11.97 11.64
C LEU A 142 10.17 10.83 11.02
N LEU A 143 9.78 9.57 11.27
CA LEU A 143 10.42 8.42 10.65
C LEU A 143 10.24 8.42 9.12
N ALA A 144 9.02 8.70 8.64
CA ALA A 144 8.75 8.82 7.21
C ALA A 144 9.55 9.96 6.55
N PHE A 145 9.69 11.10 7.25
CA PHE A 145 10.52 12.22 6.86
C PHE A 145 12.00 11.84 6.76
N ILE A 146 12.55 11.13 7.75
CA ILE A 146 13.95 10.70 7.71
C ILE A 146 14.20 9.79 6.50
N LEU A 147 13.29 8.86 6.21
CA LEU A 147 13.40 7.99 5.04
C LEU A 147 13.35 8.79 3.73
N SER A 148 12.49 9.81 3.64
CA SER A 148 12.36 10.67 2.46
C SER A 148 13.58 11.55 2.17
N LEU A 149 14.55 11.67 3.08
CA LEU A 149 15.79 12.41 2.82
C LEU A 149 16.79 11.63 1.95
N HIS A 150 16.55 10.34 1.75
CA HIS A 150 17.45 9.40 1.08
C HIS A 150 17.00 9.10 -0.37
N ASP A 151 17.88 8.44 -1.12
CA ASP A 151 17.57 7.96 -2.47
C ASP A 151 16.74 6.67 -2.44
N LEU A 152 16.18 6.36 -3.60
CA LEU A 152 15.14 5.35 -3.78
C LEU A 152 15.63 3.92 -3.44
N GLU A 153 16.93 3.69 -3.58
CA GLU A 153 17.61 2.45 -3.19
C GLU A 153 17.54 2.18 -1.68
N VAL A 154 17.64 3.22 -0.84
CA VAL A 154 17.56 3.08 0.61
C VAL A 154 16.15 2.61 1.01
N VAL A 155 15.12 3.13 0.33
CA VAL A 155 13.72 2.72 0.53
C VAL A 155 13.54 1.24 0.19
N ALA A 156 14.05 0.80 -0.96
CA ALA A 156 13.95 -0.60 -1.38
C ALA A 156 14.64 -1.55 -0.40
N ARG A 157 15.86 -1.22 0.05
CA ARG A 157 16.63 -2.00 1.03
C ARG A 157 15.95 -2.07 2.40
N ILE A 158 15.34 -0.98 2.87
CA ILE A 158 14.60 -0.97 4.14
C ILE A 158 13.39 -1.89 4.06
N ASN A 159 12.64 -1.88 2.96
CA ASN A 159 11.49 -2.77 2.79
C ASN A 159 11.91 -4.24 2.68
N GLU A 160 13.01 -4.53 1.98
CA GLU A 160 13.62 -5.86 1.94
C GLU A 160 14.04 -6.37 3.33
N LEU A 161 14.63 -5.49 4.15
CA LEU A 161 15.07 -5.82 5.51
C LEU A 161 13.90 -6.03 6.47
N LEU A 162 12.87 -5.18 6.39
CA LEU A 162 11.76 -5.18 7.35
C LEU A 162 10.67 -6.20 7.00
N LEU A 163 10.56 -6.63 5.75
CA LEU A 163 9.50 -7.56 5.33
C LEU A 163 9.46 -8.86 6.17
N PRO A 164 10.57 -9.58 6.43
CA PRO A 164 10.54 -10.78 7.26
C PRO A 164 10.06 -10.50 8.69
N MET A 165 10.46 -9.34 9.25
CA MET A 165 10.03 -8.90 10.58
C MET A 165 8.52 -8.68 10.63
N ILE A 166 7.91 -8.22 9.54
CA ILE A 166 6.46 -8.02 9.42
C ILE A 166 5.74 -9.37 9.24
N LEU A 167 6.23 -10.22 8.34
CA LEU A 167 5.54 -11.45 7.95
C LEU A 167 5.57 -12.54 9.01
N PHE A 168 6.73 -12.81 9.60
CA PHE A 168 6.86 -13.95 10.51
C PHE A 168 5.91 -13.86 11.71
N PRO A 169 5.78 -12.71 12.39
CA PRO A 169 4.87 -12.59 13.52
C PRO A 169 3.40 -12.66 13.11
N LEU A 170 3.03 -12.11 11.94
CA LEU A 170 1.66 -12.22 11.42
C LEU A 170 1.28 -13.67 11.11
N LEU A 171 2.18 -14.41 10.44
CA LEU A 171 1.96 -15.83 10.17
C LEU A 171 1.92 -16.63 11.47
N PHE A 172 2.86 -16.39 12.38
CA PHE A 172 2.92 -17.05 13.68
C PHE A 172 1.62 -16.88 14.45
N ILE A 173 1.12 -15.64 14.57
CA ILE A 173 -0.14 -15.35 15.28
C ILE A 173 -1.29 -16.07 14.60
N ALA A 174 -1.43 -15.96 13.28
CA ALA A 174 -2.56 -16.57 12.59
C ALA A 174 -2.58 -18.10 12.76
N PHE A 175 -1.42 -18.76 12.68
CA PHE A 175 -1.31 -20.21 12.93
C PHE A 175 -1.51 -20.56 14.41
N ALA A 176 -0.95 -19.78 15.34
CA ALA A 176 -1.09 -20.03 16.77
C ALA A 176 -2.55 -19.86 17.25
N SER A 177 -3.28 -18.90 16.66
CA SER A 177 -4.71 -18.71 16.94
C SER A 177 -5.57 -19.92 16.57
N PHE A 178 -5.14 -20.77 15.63
CA PHE A 178 -5.88 -22.00 15.29
C PHE A 178 -5.94 -23.04 16.41
N GLN A 179 -5.14 -22.89 17.48
CA GLN A 179 -5.28 -23.72 18.67
C GLN A 179 -6.65 -23.57 19.36
N LYS A 180 -7.31 -22.43 19.15
CA LYS A 180 -8.65 -22.12 19.66
C LYS A 180 -9.72 -22.12 18.56
N ALA A 181 -9.44 -22.73 17.41
CA ALA A 181 -10.36 -22.71 16.28
C ALA A 181 -11.58 -23.61 16.52
N GLU A 182 -12.75 -23.00 16.44
CA GLU A 182 -14.02 -23.70 16.26
C GLU A 182 -14.41 -23.66 14.78
N TRP A 183 -14.00 -24.69 14.03
CA TRP A 183 -14.18 -24.75 12.58
C TRP A 183 -15.64 -24.67 12.11
N ASN A 184 -16.60 -24.98 12.99
CA ASN A 184 -18.02 -24.81 12.74
C ASN A 184 -18.40 -23.35 12.47
N ASN A 185 -17.64 -22.38 13.00
CA ASN A 185 -17.85 -20.95 12.74
C ASN A 185 -17.57 -20.54 11.28
N LEU A 186 -16.88 -21.39 10.52
CA LEU A 186 -16.66 -21.19 9.09
C LEU A 186 -17.83 -21.72 8.23
N LEU A 187 -18.78 -22.44 8.85
CA LEU A 187 -19.93 -23.01 8.16
C LEU A 187 -21.17 -22.10 8.31
N PRO A 188 -21.99 -21.98 7.25
CA PRO A 188 -21.79 -22.55 5.91
C PRO A 188 -20.77 -21.75 5.08
N LEU A 189 -19.92 -22.45 4.31
CA LEU A 189 -18.87 -21.81 3.49
C LEU A 189 -19.40 -20.83 2.43
N PHE A 190 -20.64 -21.06 1.96
CA PHE A 190 -21.26 -20.29 0.88
C PHE A 190 -22.68 -19.89 1.26
N ARG A 191 -22.82 -18.83 2.06
CA ARG A 191 -24.12 -18.20 2.37
C ARG A 191 -24.39 -16.93 1.56
N ALA A 192 -23.35 -16.34 0.98
CA ALA A 192 -23.40 -15.03 0.38
C ALA A 192 -24.02 -15.03 -1.02
N SER A 193 -24.97 -14.11 -1.25
CA SER A 193 -25.44 -13.81 -2.60
C SER A 193 -24.31 -13.23 -3.46
N GLY A 194 -24.41 -13.35 -4.78
CA GLY A 194 -23.41 -12.76 -5.69
C GLY A 194 -23.23 -11.25 -5.51
N SER A 195 -24.29 -10.52 -5.16
CA SER A 195 -24.20 -9.07 -4.88
C SER A 195 -23.48 -8.78 -3.56
N SER A 196 -23.67 -9.63 -2.54
CA SER A 196 -22.93 -9.56 -1.28
C SER A 196 -21.44 -9.83 -1.51
N LEU A 197 -21.08 -10.80 -2.36
CA LEU A 197 -19.67 -11.09 -2.71
C LEU A 197 -18.98 -9.88 -3.34
N ILE A 198 -19.66 -9.16 -4.25
CA ILE A 198 -19.10 -7.95 -4.87
C ILE A 198 -18.88 -6.86 -3.80
N LYS A 199 -19.86 -6.64 -2.91
CA LYS A 199 -19.73 -5.67 -1.81
C LYS A 199 -18.62 -6.05 -0.83
N GLY A 200 -18.50 -7.34 -0.50
CA GLY A 200 -17.45 -7.85 0.38
C GLY A 200 -16.07 -7.68 -0.25
N ALA A 201 -15.92 -8.02 -1.54
CA ALA A 201 -14.68 -7.80 -2.27
C ALA A 201 -14.29 -6.31 -2.29
N TYR A 202 -15.27 -5.41 -2.47
CA TYR A 202 -15.07 -3.97 -2.47
C TYR A 202 -14.46 -3.44 -1.16
N GLU A 203 -14.93 -3.90 0.00
CA GLU A 203 -14.33 -3.52 1.29
C GLU A 203 -12.87 -3.96 1.42
N ALA A 204 -12.50 -5.10 0.84
CA ALA A 204 -11.11 -5.56 0.86
C ALA A 204 -10.20 -4.73 -0.07
N ILE A 205 -10.72 -4.10 -1.12
CA ILE A 205 -9.90 -3.36 -2.11
C ILE A 205 -9.01 -2.32 -1.44
N TYR A 206 -9.54 -1.55 -0.49
CA TYR A 206 -8.75 -0.54 0.23
C TYR A 206 -7.59 -1.18 1.02
N SER A 207 -7.80 -2.35 1.60
CA SER A 207 -6.74 -3.06 2.34
C SER A 207 -5.64 -3.58 1.42
N PHE A 208 -5.94 -3.75 0.13
CA PHE A 208 -4.94 -4.03 -0.91
C PHE A 208 -4.33 -2.78 -1.53
N SER A 209 -4.71 -1.57 -1.11
CA SER A 209 -4.00 -0.36 -1.56
C SER A 209 -2.55 -0.40 -1.12
N GLY A 210 -1.66 0.13 -1.96
CA GLY A 210 -0.23 0.19 -1.72
C GLY A 210 0.57 -0.26 -2.94
N TYR A 211 0.03 -1.13 -3.80
CA TYR A 211 0.72 -1.56 -5.03
C TYR A 211 0.86 -0.43 -6.06
N GLU A 212 0.04 0.61 -5.99
CA GLU A 212 0.09 1.76 -6.89
C GLU A 212 1.39 2.57 -6.77
N ILE A 213 2.18 2.38 -5.70
CA ILE A 213 3.53 2.91 -5.57
C ILE A 213 4.46 2.44 -6.71
N MET A 214 4.11 1.31 -7.35
CA MET A 214 4.81 0.80 -8.54
C MET A 214 4.73 1.72 -9.76
N LEU A 215 3.82 2.70 -9.78
CA LEU A 215 3.82 3.79 -10.78
C LEU A 215 5.13 4.60 -10.76
N ILE A 216 5.86 4.60 -9.64
CA ILE A 216 7.20 5.17 -9.53
C ILE A 216 8.26 4.07 -9.61
N PHE A 217 8.15 3.03 -8.76
CA PHE A 217 9.28 2.12 -8.53
C PHE A 217 9.56 1.14 -9.67
N PHE A 218 8.59 0.80 -10.53
CA PHE A 218 8.86 -0.04 -11.70
C PHE A 218 9.78 0.62 -12.73
N ALA A 219 9.98 1.94 -12.67
CA ALA A 219 11.00 2.61 -13.49
C ALA A 219 12.41 2.05 -13.23
N TYR A 220 12.66 1.58 -12.01
CA TYR A 220 13.97 1.12 -11.52
C TYR A 220 14.12 -0.40 -11.50
N ALA A 221 13.20 -1.16 -12.11
CA ALA A 221 13.30 -2.62 -12.15
C ALA A 221 14.46 -3.08 -13.05
N HIS A 222 15.22 -4.09 -12.59
CA HIS A 222 16.30 -4.71 -13.39
C HIS A 222 15.82 -5.25 -14.74
N GLU A 223 14.65 -5.90 -14.78
CA GLU A 223 14.10 -6.52 -15.99
C GLU A 223 12.64 -6.18 -16.22
N ASN A 224 12.25 -5.99 -17.49
CA ASN A 224 10.85 -5.74 -17.84
C ASN A 224 9.93 -6.91 -17.49
N GLN A 225 10.40 -8.16 -17.61
CA GLN A 225 9.62 -9.33 -17.23
C GLN A 225 9.50 -9.49 -15.70
N SER A 226 10.45 -8.95 -14.92
CA SER A 226 10.40 -9.02 -13.47
C SER A 226 9.30 -8.15 -12.88
N LYS A 227 8.88 -7.06 -13.56
CA LYS A 227 7.82 -6.13 -13.09
C LYS A 227 6.49 -6.84 -12.80
N VAL A 228 6.02 -7.65 -13.75
CA VAL A 228 4.76 -8.40 -13.59
C VAL A 228 4.90 -9.43 -12.49
N ARG A 229 6.02 -10.19 -12.47
CA ARG A 229 6.25 -11.21 -11.44
C ARG A 229 6.32 -10.62 -10.05
N ALA A 230 7.06 -9.51 -9.86
CA ALA A 230 7.14 -8.79 -8.59
C ALA A 230 5.76 -8.30 -8.14
N GLY A 231 5.00 -7.70 -9.07
CA GLY A 231 3.63 -7.27 -8.82
C GLY A 231 2.74 -8.40 -8.31
N PHE A 232 2.77 -9.54 -8.99
CA PHE A 232 1.98 -10.71 -8.62
C PHE A 232 2.43 -11.33 -7.29
N TYR A 233 3.73 -11.53 -7.07
CA TYR A 233 4.22 -12.08 -5.81
C TYR A 233 3.89 -11.16 -4.64
N GLY A 234 4.03 -9.85 -4.82
CA GLY A 234 3.75 -8.86 -3.77
C GLY A 234 2.30 -8.90 -3.29
N ILE A 235 1.36 -8.93 -4.26
CA ILE A 235 -0.08 -8.99 -3.98
C ILE A 235 -0.49 -10.37 -3.47
N ALA A 236 0.04 -11.46 -4.04
CA ALA A 236 -0.27 -12.82 -3.60
C ALA A 236 0.14 -13.04 -2.14
N MET A 237 1.27 -12.48 -1.72
CA MET A 237 1.72 -12.56 -0.33
C MET A 237 0.79 -11.81 0.62
N GLY A 238 0.38 -10.59 0.27
CA GLY A 238 -0.62 -9.83 1.03
C GLY A 238 -1.97 -10.55 1.08
N MET A 239 -2.43 -11.10 -0.05
CA MET A 239 -3.67 -11.87 -0.14
C MET A 239 -3.64 -13.09 0.78
N PHE A 240 -2.55 -13.84 0.76
CA PHE A 240 -2.38 -15.01 1.61
C PHE A 240 -2.47 -14.63 3.10
N VAL A 241 -1.74 -13.60 3.53
CA VAL A 241 -1.76 -13.11 4.92
C VAL A 241 -3.15 -12.64 5.32
N TYR A 242 -3.83 -11.87 4.47
CA TYR A 242 -5.16 -11.35 4.74
C TYR A 242 -6.22 -12.44 4.81
N THR A 243 -6.24 -13.37 3.87
CA THR A 243 -7.14 -14.51 3.93
C THR A 243 -6.90 -15.32 5.20
N LEU A 244 -5.63 -15.60 5.54
CA LEU A 244 -5.28 -16.38 6.73
C LEU A 244 -5.79 -15.72 8.02
N ILE A 245 -5.60 -14.40 8.17
CA ILE A 245 -6.05 -13.64 9.34
C ILE A 245 -7.57 -13.54 9.42
N VAL A 246 -8.26 -13.38 8.29
CA VAL A 246 -9.73 -13.39 8.26
C VAL A 246 -10.26 -14.77 8.64
N VAL A 247 -9.68 -15.85 8.12
CA VAL A 247 -10.04 -17.23 8.53
C VAL A 247 -9.82 -17.41 10.03
N ALA A 248 -8.64 -17.04 10.55
CA ALA A 248 -8.32 -17.11 11.98
C ALA A 248 -9.34 -16.35 12.83
N GLY A 249 -9.69 -15.13 12.43
CA GLY A 249 -10.73 -14.33 13.09
C GLY A 249 -12.07 -15.05 13.15
N ILE A 250 -12.52 -15.59 12.03
CA ILE A 250 -13.84 -16.24 11.93
C ILE A 250 -13.88 -17.52 12.76
N VAL A 251 -12.86 -18.39 12.66
CA VAL A 251 -12.88 -19.66 13.38
C VAL A 251 -12.73 -19.50 14.89
N VAL A 252 -12.05 -18.45 15.36
CA VAL A 252 -11.85 -18.20 16.81
C VAL A 252 -13.03 -17.46 17.44
N PHE A 253 -13.58 -16.44 16.78
CA PHE A 253 -14.60 -15.57 17.38
C PHE A 253 -16.02 -15.77 16.84
N GLY A 254 -16.16 -16.33 15.64
CA GLY A 254 -17.42 -16.27 14.89
C GLY A 254 -17.69 -14.87 14.32
N TYR A 255 -18.51 -14.82 13.27
CA TYR A 255 -18.74 -13.58 12.53
C TYR A 255 -19.49 -12.51 13.36
N GLU A 256 -20.37 -12.90 14.28
CA GLU A 256 -21.20 -11.98 15.09
C GLU A 256 -20.34 -11.15 16.04
N GLU A 257 -19.38 -11.79 16.72
CA GLU A 257 -18.48 -11.10 17.64
C GLU A 257 -17.43 -10.28 16.88
N LEU A 258 -16.91 -10.78 15.75
CA LEU A 258 -15.98 -10.03 14.90
C LEU A 258 -16.50 -8.65 14.50
N GLN A 259 -17.80 -8.50 14.26
CA GLN A 259 -18.41 -7.23 13.86
C GLN A 259 -18.40 -6.17 14.98
N ARG A 260 -18.29 -6.61 16.24
CA ARG A 260 -18.33 -5.78 17.44
C ARG A 260 -16.93 -5.38 17.93
N VAL A 261 -15.90 -6.13 17.54
CA VAL A 261 -14.51 -5.86 17.91
C VAL A 261 -13.92 -4.77 17.01
N ALA A 262 -13.25 -3.77 17.59
CA ALA A 262 -12.60 -2.69 16.84
C ALA A 262 -11.44 -3.20 15.98
N TRP A 263 -10.56 -3.99 16.60
CA TRP A 263 -9.31 -4.48 16.02
C TRP A 263 -9.22 -6.02 16.15
N PRO A 264 -10.01 -6.80 15.37
CA PRO A 264 -10.08 -8.25 15.54
C PRO A 264 -8.73 -8.98 15.59
N THR A 265 -7.78 -8.58 14.75
CA THR A 265 -6.47 -9.24 14.71
C THR A 265 -5.68 -8.99 15.99
N LEU A 266 -5.84 -7.83 16.63
CA LEU A 266 -5.24 -7.57 17.92
C LEU A 266 -5.86 -8.46 19.00
N GLU A 267 -7.18 -8.65 18.95
CA GLU A 267 -7.90 -9.55 19.85
C GLU A 267 -7.47 -11.01 19.67
N LEU A 268 -7.19 -11.46 18.43
CA LEU A 268 -6.58 -12.77 18.17
C LEU A 268 -5.24 -12.95 18.91
N VAL A 269 -4.43 -11.90 19.01
CA VAL A 269 -3.17 -11.96 19.75
C VAL A 269 -3.43 -12.17 21.25
N LYS A 270 -4.40 -11.47 21.81
CA LYS A 270 -4.75 -11.57 23.25
C LYS A 270 -5.26 -12.96 23.61
N THR A 271 -6.01 -13.59 22.71
CA THR A 271 -6.55 -14.94 22.94
C THR A 271 -5.49 -16.02 22.73
N THR A 272 -4.42 -15.75 21.98
CA THR A 272 -3.34 -16.72 21.74
C THR A 272 -2.48 -16.85 22.99
N GLN A 273 -2.68 -17.92 23.76
CA GLN A 273 -1.83 -18.29 24.90
C GLN A 273 -0.82 -19.33 24.44
N VAL A 274 0.49 -19.03 24.54
CA VAL A 274 1.53 -20.01 24.19
C VAL A 274 2.11 -20.59 25.48
N PRO A 275 1.87 -21.89 25.78
CA PRO A 275 2.42 -22.53 26.97
C PRO A 275 3.95 -22.46 26.98
N GLY A 276 4.54 -21.96 28.08
CA GLY A 276 5.99 -21.89 28.27
C GLY A 276 6.69 -20.62 27.78
N LEU A 277 5.99 -19.69 27.12
CA LEU A 277 6.52 -18.33 26.89
C LEU A 277 6.24 -17.45 28.11
N ILE A 278 7.29 -16.83 28.65
CA ILE A 278 7.24 -15.84 29.76
C ILE A 278 6.60 -14.51 29.27
N LEU A 279 6.11 -14.45 28.03
CA LEU A 279 5.47 -13.25 27.48
C LEU A 279 4.00 -13.16 27.94
N GLU A 280 3.77 -12.66 29.15
CA GLU A 280 2.44 -12.28 29.64
C GLU A 280 1.80 -11.14 28.80
N ARG A 281 2.55 -10.50 27.88
CA ARG A 281 2.09 -9.38 27.04
C ARG A 281 2.44 -9.57 25.55
N LEU A 282 2.01 -10.69 24.96
CA LEU A 282 2.15 -10.95 23.50
C LEU A 282 1.53 -9.82 22.65
N GLU A 283 0.48 -9.17 23.14
CA GLU A 283 -0.14 -8.00 22.50
C GLU A 283 0.86 -6.86 22.26
N SER A 284 1.65 -6.49 23.27
CA SER A 284 2.63 -5.41 23.15
C SER A 284 3.77 -5.77 22.21
N ALA A 285 4.22 -7.04 22.23
CA ALA A 285 5.26 -7.53 21.34
C ALA A 285 4.78 -7.54 19.87
N PHE A 286 3.55 -7.98 19.62
CA PHE A 286 2.94 -7.91 18.30
C PHE A 286 2.82 -6.47 17.81
N LEU A 287 2.31 -5.56 18.64
CA LEU A 287 2.17 -4.16 18.25
C LEU A 287 3.51 -3.50 17.96
N ALA A 288 4.59 -3.85 18.69
CA ALA A 288 5.93 -3.37 18.39
C ALA A 288 6.40 -3.76 16.98
N VAL A 289 6.08 -4.98 16.53
CA VAL A 289 6.34 -5.43 15.15
C VAL A 289 5.39 -4.75 14.16
N TRP A 290 4.10 -4.66 14.48
CA TRP A 290 3.11 -4.06 13.60
C TRP A 290 3.38 -2.58 13.32
N VAL A 291 3.98 -1.85 14.28
CA VAL A 291 4.49 -0.49 14.06
C VAL A 291 5.46 -0.45 12.86
N THR A 292 6.30 -1.47 12.68
CA THR A 292 7.20 -1.60 11.53
C THR A 292 6.43 -1.72 10.21
N ALA A 293 5.34 -2.49 10.20
CA ALA A 293 4.48 -2.67 9.02
C ALA A 293 3.78 -1.35 8.62
N VAL A 294 3.26 -0.63 9.61
CA VAL A 294 2.65 0.67 9.34
C VAL A 294 3.68 1.71 8.92
N PHE A 295 4.87 1.69 9.54
CA PHE A 295 5.98 2.54 9.14
C PHE A 295 6.32 2.33 7.66
N THR A 296 6.43 1.10 7.17
CA THR A 296 6.71 0.87 5.75
C THR A 296 5.59 1.43 4.85
N THR A 297 4.31 1.21 5.16
CA THR A 297 3.20 1.81 4.40
C THR A 297 3.28 3.34 4.37
N VAL A 298 3.40 3.99 5.54
CA VAL A 298 3.42 5.46 5.67
C VAL A 298 4.64 6.05 4.99
N ALA A 299 5.83 5.49 5.27
CA ALA A 299 7.08 6.01 4.76
C ALA A 299 7.19 5.84 3.24
N ASN A 300 6.73 4.72 2.68
CA ASN A 300 6.72 4.49 1.24
C ASN A 300 5.74 5.43 0.51
N ALA A 301 4.51 5.58 1.04
CA ALA A 301 3.52 6.49 0.46
C ALA A 301 3.98 7.95 0.53
N TYR A 302 4.52 8.38 1.66
CA TYR A 302 5.09 9.71 1.82
C TYR A 302 6.30 9.94 0.90
N TYR A 303 7.19 8.95 0.79
CA TYR A 303 8.31 8.98 -0.14
C TYR A 303 7.82 9.19 -1.58
N ALA A 304 6.79 8.46 -2.00
CA ALA A 304 6.21 8.60 -3.34
C ALA A 304 5.72 10.03 -3.62
N VAL A 305 5.16 10.72 -2.62
CA VAL A 305 4.76 12.13 -2.73
C VAL A 305 5.97 13.04 -2.92
N VAL A 306 6.94 12.98 -2.01
CA VAL A 306 8.11 13.86 -2.00
C VAL A 306 8.97 13.63 -3.25
N TYR A 307 9.22 12.37 -3.59
CA TYR A 307 9.94 11.99 -4.79
C TYR A 307 9.18 12.40 -6.05
N GLY A 308 7.86 12.26 -6.05
CA GLY A 308 7.04 12.67 -7.17
C GLY A 308 7.06 14.18 -7.41
N LEU A 309 7.00 14.98 -6.35
CA LEU A 309 7.17 16.43 -6.43
C LEU A 309 8.57 16.80 -6.92
N ARG A 310 9.62 16.11 -6.45
CA ARG A 310 10.99 16.30 -6.96
C ARG A 310 11.06 16.13 -8.47
N GLN A 311 10.43 15.08 -9.02
CA GLN A 311 10.38 14.83 -10.46
C GLN A 311 9.51 15.86 -11.20
N LEU A 312 8.34 16.20 -10.66
CA LEU A 312 7.42 17.17 -11.26
C LEU A 312 8.07 18.55 -11.45
N PHE A 313 8.85 18.99 -10.46
CA PHE A 313 9.61 20.25 -10.52
C PHE A 313 10.99 20.11 -11.17
N ASN A 314 11.39 18.89 -11.56
CA ASN A 314 12.69 18.57 -12.14
C ASN A 314 13.87 19.12 -11.30
N ARG A 315 13.86 18.83 -9.99
CA ARG A 315 14.88 19.29 -9.03
C ARG A 315 15.67 18.13 -8.43
N GLY A 316 16.82 18.45 -7.83
CA GLY A 316 17.71 17.48 -7.18
C GLY A 316 17.33 17.18 -5.73
N LEU A 317 18.19 16.41 -5.05
CA LEU A 317 17.98 15.94 -3.67
C LEU A 317 17.81 17.07 -2.65
N GLY A 318 18.45 18.23 -2.85
CA GLY A 318 18.25 19.40 -1.98
C GLY A 318 16.80 19.90 -1.94
N PHE A 319 16.11 19.85 -3.08
CA PHE A 319 14.68 20.19 -3.15
C PHE A 319 13.82 19.11 -2.49
N GLN A 320 14.19 17.83 -2.61
CA GLN A 320 13.51 16.72 -1.93
C GLN A 320 13.46 16.92 -0.41
N ARG A 321 14.60 17.30 0.18
CA ARG A 321 14.70 17.57 1.63
C ARG A 321 13.82 18.75 2.04
N LEU A 322 13.85 19.83 1.27
CA LEU A 322 13.04 21.02 1.53
C LEU A 322 11.54 20.74 1.38
N ILE A 323 11.12 20.12 0.27
CA ILE A 323 9.69 19.86 0.02
C ILE A 323 9.14 18.83 1.00
N SER A 324 9.95 17.88 1.47
CA SER A 324 9.55 16.98 2.55
C SER A 324 9.24 17.78 3.82
N ALA A 325 10.13 18.67 4.26
CA ALA A 325 9.88 19.48 5.45
C ALA A 325 8.61 20.35 5.31
N ILE A 326 8.39 20.94 4.13
CA ILE A 326 7.19 21.75 3.84
C ILE A 326 5.92 20.91 3.89
N MET A 327 5.93 19.71 3.31
CA MET A 327 4.76 18.82 3.25
C MET A 327 4.46 18.14 4.60
N PHE A 328 5.39 18.15 5.55
CA PHE A 328 5.19 17.56 6.87
C PHE A 328 4.05 18.24 7.66
N ILE A 329 4.02 19.57 7.66
CA ILE A 329 3.06 20.37 8.46
C ILE A 329 1.60 20.15 8.01
N PRO A 330 1.24 20.31 6.73
CA PRO A 330 -0.14 20.05 6.31
C PRO A 330 -0.55 18.59 6.51
N LEU A 331 0.40 17.65 6.43
CA LEU A 331 0.12 16.22 6.61
C LEU A 331 -0.36 15.94 8.03
N TYR A 332 0.28 16.56 9.01
CA TYR A 332 -0.11 16.51 10.42
C TYR A 332 -1.55 16.97 10.64
N TYR A 333 -1.94 18.13 10.12
CA TYR A 333 -3.30 18.64 10.29
C TYR A 333 -4.36 17.77 9.59
N ILE A 334 -4.05 17.20 8.42
CA ILE A 334 -4.96 16.29 7.73
C ILE A 334 -5.14 15.00 8.54
N ALA A 335 -4.08 14.47 9.15
CA ALA A 335 -4.16 13.28 9.99
C ALA A 335 -5.02 13.50 11.24
N LEU A 336 -5.03 14.72 11.79
CA LEU A 336 -5.87 15.07 12.94
C LEU A 336 -7.29 15.52 12.57
N TRP A 337 -7.61 15.63 11.29
CA TRP A 337 -8.92 16.09 10.85
C TRP A 337 -10.09 15.19 11.31
N PRO A 338 -10.00 13.84 11.25
CA PRO A 338 -11.03 12.99 11.84
C PRO A 338 -11.01 13.09 13.36
N GLN A 339 -12.12 13.54 13.97
CA GLN A 339 -12.16 13.79 15.42
C GLN A 339 -12.48 12.54 16.24
N ASN A 340 -13.05 11.51 15.61
CA ASN A 340 -13.47 10.28 16.26
C ASN A 340 -13.30 9.07 15.33
N ILE A 341 -13.42 7.87 15.91
CA ILE A 341 -13.24 6.60 15.20
C ILE A 341 -14.23 6.42 14.03
N VAL A 342 -15.45 6.96 14.13
CA VAL A 342 -16.48 6.84 13.10
C VAL A 342 -16.13 7.68 11.87
N GLU A 343 -15.70 8.92 12.08
CA GLU A 343 -15.21 9.80 11.01
C GLU A 343 -13.95 9.22 10.35
N MET A 344 -13.05 8.65 11.14
CA MET A 344 -11.84 7.99 10.65
C MET A 344 -12.18 6.81 9.74
N PHE A 345 -13.08 5.90 10.16
CA PHE A 345 -13.51 4.79 9.30
C PHE A 345 -14.22 5.29 8.04
N ARG A 346 -15.03 6.35 8.14
CA ARG A 346 -15.68 6.96 6.96
C ARG A 346 -14.66 7.52 5.97
N ALA A 347 -13.63 8.23 6.46
CA ALA A 347 -12.54 8.74 5.63
C ALA A 347 -11.77 7.61 4.95
N SER A 348 -11.52 6.51 5.67
CA SER A 348 -10.92 5.29 5.12
C SER A 348 -11.77 4.68 4.02
N SER A 349 -13.10 4.58 4.20
CA SER A 349 -14.01 4.07 3.16
C SER A 349 -14.01 4.96 1.91
N TYR A 350 -14.02 6.28 2.07
CA TYR A 350 -13.91 7.21 0.93
C TYR A 350 -12.61 7.04 0.17
N LEU A 351 -11.48 6.93 0.89
CA LEU A 351 -10.19 6.60 0.28
C LEU A 351 -10.20 5.27 -0.46
N GLY A 352 -10.93 4.26 0.03
CA GLY A 352 -11.17 3.02 -0.68
C GLY A 352 -11.78 3.22 -2.06
N ILE A 353 -12.82 4.06 -2.15
CA ILE A 353 -13.48 4.39 -3.43
C ILE A 353 -12.51 5.08 -4.37
N TYR A 354 -11.78 6.09 -3.86
CA TYR A 354 -10.80 6.82 -4.64
C TYR A 354 -9.68 5.90 -5.12
N SER A 355 -9.19 4.98 -4.29
CA SER A 355 -8.14 4.02 -4.64
C SER A 355 -8.54 3.18 -5.86
N LEU A 356 -9.79 2.74 -5.94
CA LEU A 356 -10.30 1.96 -7.07
C LEU A 356 -10.27 2.78 -8.37
N ILE A 357 -10.79 4.01 -8.31
CA ILE A 357 -10.82 4.92 -9.48
C ILE A 357 -9.40 5.21 -9.97
N LEU A 358 -8.44 5.38 -9.06
CA LEU A 358 -7.06 5.68 -9.43
C LEU A 358 -6.34 4.46 -9.97
N ASN A 359 -6.44 3.35 -9.26
CA ASN A 359 -5.64 2.16 -9.52
C ASN A 359 -6.11 1.42 -10.77
N LEU A 360 -7.41 1.46 -11.09
CA LEU A 360 -7.91 0.95 -12.37
C LEU A 360 -7.99 2.04 -13.43
N GLY A 361 -8.56 3.20 -13.08
CA GLY A 361 -8.89 4.25 -14.04
C GLY A 361 -7.65 4.92 -14.65
N ILE A 362 -6.63 5.26 -13.86
CA ILE A 362 -5.40 5.88 -14.41
C ILE A 362 -4.70 4.90 -15.34
N PRO A 363 -4.33 3.67 -14.94
CA PRO A 363 -3.65 2.75 -15.85
C PRO A 363 -4.45 2.41 -17.10
N ALA A 364 -5.76 2.17 -16.98
CA ALA A 364 -6.62 1.87 -18.13
C ALA A 364 -6.69 3.05 -19.11
N LEU A 365 -6.85 4.28 -18.60
CA LEU A 365 -6.87 5.49 -19.43
C LEU A 365 -5.54 5.70 -20.16
N TYR A 366 -4.41 5.43 -19.53
CA TYR A 366 -3.10 5.58 -20.17
C TYR A 366 -2.85 4.48 -21.21
N LEU A 367 -3.25 3.24 -20.95
CA LEU A 367 -3.14 2.13 -21.91
C LEU A 367 -4.02 2.37 -23.14
N THR A 368 -5.25 2.84 -22.97
CA THR A 368 -6.13 3.20 -24.09
C THR A 368 -5.53 4.34 -24.92
N MET A 369 -4.99 5.39 -24.29
CA MET A 369 -4.31 6.47 -25.02
C MET A 369 -3.07 6.00 -25.79
N LEU A 370 -2.30 5.06 -25.22
CA LEU A 370 -1.17 4.44 -25.92
C LEU A 370 -1.61 3.70 -27.18
N PHE A 371 -2.71 2.96 -27.09
CA PHE A 371 -3.28 2.21 -28.22
C PHE A 371 -3.75 3.17 -29.32
N PHE A 372 -4.54 4.20 -28.99
CA PHE A 372 -5.07 5.14 -29.98
C PHE A 372 -3.98 6.03 -30.62
N ARG A 373 -2.93 6.40 -29.89
CA ARG A 373 -1.90 7.31 -30.41
C ARG A 373 -0.69 6.61 -31.04
N GLY A 374 -0.60 5.28 -30.99
CA GLY A 374 0.52 4.50 -31.53
C GLY A 374 1.88 4.83 -30.89
N VAL A 375 1.90 5.55 -29.77
CA VAL A 375 3.12 6.03 -29.09
C VAL A 375 3.95 4.85 -28.57
N GLY A 376 3.28 3.77 -28.14
CA GLY A 376 3.95 2.58 -27.63
C GLY A 376 4.76 1.80 -28.66
N ARG A 377 4.46 1.93 -29.97
CA ARG A 377 5.19 1.28 -31.07
C ARG A 377 6.47 2.06 -31.41
N LYS A 378 6.34 3.38 -31.56
CA LYS A 378 7.45 4.29 -31.87
C LYS A 378 8.49 4.38 -30.74
N GLN A 379 8.06 4.27 -29.48
CA GLN A 379 8.99 4.25 -28.35
C GLN A 379 9.76 2.92 -28.26
N LYS A 380 9.11 1.79 -28.60
CA LYS A 380 9.79 0.49 -28.73
C LYS A 380 10.81 0.48 -29.85
N GLU A 381 10.49 1.04 -31.01
CA GLU A 381 11.41 1.21 -32.14
C GLU A 381 12.60 2.09 -31.75
N ARG A 382 12.35 3.24 -31.10
CA ARG A 382 13.40 4.15 -30.65
C ARG A 382 14.34 3.55 -29.59
N ASN A 383 13.85 2.63 -28.77
CA ASN A 383 14.66 1.90 -27.79
C ASN A 383 15.37 0.66 -28.38
N ALA A 384 15.03 0.24 -29.60
CA ALA A 384 15.69 -0.86 -30.29
C ALA A 384 16.84 -0.36 -31.20
N ASP A 385 16.78 0.90 -31.63
CA ASP A 385 17.74 1.54 -32.53
C ASP A 385 18.88 2.30 -31.81
N GLY A 386 18.90 2.33 -30.47
CA GLY A 386 19.92 2.98 -29.65
C GLY A 386 20.27 2.15 -28.43
#